data_AF-A0A0N1IAR4-F1
#
_entry.id   AF-A0A0N1IAR4-F1
#
_cell.length_a   1.000
_cell.length_b   1.000
_cell.length_c   1.000
_cell.angle_alpha   90.00
_cell.angle_beta   90.00
_cell.angle_gamma   90.00
#
_symmetry.space_group_name_H-M   'P 1'
#
loop_
_entity.id
_entity.type
_entity.pdbx_description
1 polymer ?
#
loop_
_entity_poly.entity_id
_entity_poly.type
_entity_poly.pdbx_seq_one_letter_code
_entity_poly.pdbx_strand_id
1 'polypeptide(L)'
;MTLEMVCNFRKCRKPLTNHAWVTTCSHAFCIEHGQKEFKRNIENSLTCPACGSELRDKFDVIQADLKPSETFKSIVLAGMKPDTIMDVTMRAMSFWSYQIEQETLYQESLARHCKEKLQCLEEVNTLNLQKLNAELETCKRKIVALQTECNKKKKQAEELTACLEINNRKIQKLQFQLDALKRKDIHVANYEMTTNNEKLMEISDLVGKRTKSEAFVFRPINEADKSQSISSPSTSMFDFRNRNKQPDKNKSFKFRPVRS
;
A
#
# COMPACT_ATOMS: atom_id res chain seq x y z
N MET A 1 -32.72 4.57 -15.70
CA MET A 1 -32.72 3.25 -15.05
C MET A 1 -34.06 2.61 -15.32
N THR A 2 -34.10 1.46 -15.99
CA THR A 2 -35.32 0.67 -16.14
C THR A 2 -35.67 0.05 -14.79
N LEU A 3 -36.90 0.29 -14.31
CA LEU A 3 -37.42 -0.26 -13.07
C LEU A 3 -37.88 -1.69 -13.32
N GLU A 4 -37.01 -2.65 -13.05
CA GLU A 4 -37.30 -4.07 -13.18
C GLU A 4 -37.36 -4.73 -11.80
N MET A 5 -38.29 -5.67 -11.63
CA MET A 5 -38.30 -6.52 -10.44
C MET A 5 -37.05 -7.41 -10.42
N VAL A 6 -36.47 -7.58 -9.24
CA VAL A 6 -35.29 -8.44 -9.03
C VAL A 6 -35.59 -9.51 -8.00
N CYS A 7 -34.83 -10.60 -8.06
CA CYS A 7 -34.91 -11.68 -7.09
C CYS A 7 -34.59 -11.18 -5.66
N ASN A 8 -35.52 -11.36 -4.72
CA ASN A 8 -35.37 -10.99 -3.31
C ASN A 8 -34.51 -11.99 -2.52
N PHE A 9 -34.01 -13.06 -3.13
CA PHE A 9 -33.04 -13.94 -2.46
C PHE A 9 -31.75 -13.16 -2.18
N ARG A 10 -31.24 -13.27 -0.95
CA ARG A 10 -30.04 -12.54 -0.51
C ARG A 10 -28.88 -12.79 -1.48
N LYS A 11 -28.27 -11.70 -1.97
CA LYS A 11 -27.14 -11.70 -2.91
C LYS A 11 -27.44 -12.12 -4.36
N CYS A 12 -28.66 -12.52 -4.73
CA CYS A 12 -28.98 -12.92 -6.10
C CYS A 12 -29.21 -11.71 -7.01
N ARG A 13 -30.22 -10.89 -6.69
CA ARG A 13 -30.53 -9.62 -7.37
C ARG A 13 -30.69 -9.72 -8.90
N LYS A 14 -30.88 -10.95 -9.42
CA LYS A 14 -31.08 -11.23 -10.85
C LYS A 14 -32.43 -10.64 -11.28
N PRO A 15 -32.52 -9.95 -12.42
CA PRO A 15 -33.78 -9.42 -12.93
C PRO A 15 -34.76 -10.56 -13.23
N LEU A 16 -36.03 -10.34 -12.92
CA LEU A 16 -37.13 -11.28 -13.13
C LEU A 16 -37.84 -10.93 -14.42
N THR A 17 -37.73 -11.77 -15.44
CA THR A 17 -38.15 -11.43 -16.81
C THR A 17 -39.40 -12.16 -17.27
N ASN A 18 -39.35 -13.49 -17.34
CA ASN A 18 -40.43 -14.31 -17.91
C ASN A 18 -41.23 -15.01 -16.82
N HIS A 19 -40.56 -15.69 -15.89
CA HIS A 19 -41.22 -16.40 -14.81
C HIS A 19 -40.53 -16.12 -13.48
N ALA A 20 -41.32 -16.01 -12.43
CA ALA A 20 -40.83 -15.83 -11.07
C ALA A 20 -41.70 -16.59 -10.07
N TRP A 21 -41.12 -16.94 -8.94
CA TRP A 21 -41.87 -17.41 -7.79
C TRP A 21 -42.30 -16.23 -6.96
N VAL A 22 -43.60 -16.06 -6.75
CA VAL A 22 -44.19 -14.94 -6.01
C VAL A 22 -44.89 -15.48 -4.77
N THR A 23 -44.75 -14.74 -3.68
CA THR A 23 -45.31 -15.10 -2.37
C THR A 23 -46.37 -14.09 -1.93
N THR A 24 -47.29 -14.51 -1.06
CA THR A 24 -48.32 -13.63 -0.48
C THR A 24 -47.75 -12.52 0.41
N CYS A 25 -46.55 -12.71 0.95
CA CYS A 25 -45.79 -11.68 1.67
C CYS A 25 -45.06 -10.67 0.75
N SER A 26 -45.51 -10.53 -0.49
CA SER A 26 -44.95 -9.60 -1.50
C SER A 26 -43.47 -9.77 -1.80
N HIS A 27 -42.95 -11.01 -1.80
CA HIS A 27 -41.58 -11.30 -2.27
C HIS A 27 -41.58 -12.15 -3.54
N ALA A 28 -40.64 -11.85 -4.43
CA ALA A 28 -40.42 -12.49 -5.72
C ALA A 28 -39.01 -13.11 -5.83
N PHE A 29 -38.93 -14.30 -6.43
CA PHE A 29 -37.69 -15.06 -6.56
C PHE A 29 -37.51 -15.58 -7.97
N CYS A 30 -36.25 -15.70 -8.43
CA CYS A 30 -35.97 -16.34 -9.72
C CYS A 30 -36.28 -17.84 -9.65
N ILE A 31 -36.38 -18.48 -10.82
CA ILE A 31 -36.69 -19.90 -10.92
C ILE A 31 -35.73 -20.78 -10.11
N GLU A 32 -34.43 -20.48 -10.17
CA GLU A 32 -33.40 -21.25 -9.48
C GLU A 32 -33.61 -21.24 -7.95
N HIS A 33 -33.85 -20.07 -7.36
CA HIS A 33 -34.07 -19.96 -5.91
C HIS A 33 -35.45 -20.47 -5.52
N GLY A 34 -36.50 -20.15 -6.27
CA GLY A 34 -37.84 -20.62 -5.93
C GLY A 34 -37.96 -22.14 -5.99
N GLN A 35 -37.36 -22.79 -6.99
CA GLN A 35 -37.32 -24.26 -7.05
C GLN A 35 -36.49 -24.88 -5.93
N LYS A 36 -35.50 -24.18 -5.40
CA LYS A 36 -34.69 -24.70 -4.30
C LYS A 36 -35.40 -24.56 -2.97
N GLU A 37 -35.98 -23.39 -2.71
CA GLU A 37 -36.51 -23.01 -1.40
C GLU A 37 -37.99 -23.39 -1.22
N PHE A 38 -38.78 -23.51 -2.29
CA PHE A 38 -40.21 -23.85 -2.24
C PHE A 38 -40.53 -25.30 -2.63
N LYS A 39 -39.52 -26.19 -2.61
CA LYS A 39 -39.76 -27.64 -2.72
C LYS A 39 -40.51 -28.12 -1.47
N ARG A 40 -41.75 -28.59 -1.67
CA ARG A 40 -42.57 -29.13 -0.58
C ARG A 40 -41.91 -30.40 -0.03
N ASN A 41 -41.56 -30.35 1.26
CA ASN A 41 -41.08 -31.50 2.03
C ASN A 41 -42.25 -32.15 2.80
N ILE A 42 -41.97 -33.25 3.52
CA ILE A 42 -42.96 -34.07 4.26
C ILE A 42 -43.83 -33.24 5.22
N GLU A 43 -43.28 -32.19 5.84
CA GLU A 43 -44.00 -31.34 6.80
C GLU A 43 -44.82 -30.20 6.15
N ASN A 44 -44.71 -30.03 4.83
CA ASN A 44 -45.47 -29.08 4.01
C ASN A 44 -45.49 -27.61 4.50
N SER A 45 -44.60 -27.23 5.41
CA SER A 45 -44.39 -25.86 5.90
C SER A 45 -43.32 -25.17 5.06
N LEU A 46 -43.68 -24.10 4.37
CA LEU A 46 -42.75 -23.27 3.61
C LEU A 46 -42.49 -21.97 4.37
N THR A 47 -41.29 -21.41 4.24
CA THR A 47 -40.95 -20.10 4.83
C THR A 47 -40.36 -19.20 3.74
N CYS A 48 -40.70 -17.92 3.78
CA CYS A 48 -40.17 -16.95 2.84
C CYS A 48 -38.68 -16.71 3.11
N PRO A 49 -37.77 -16.95 2.14
CA PRO A 49 -36.34 -16.72 2.34
C PRO A 49 -35.94 -15.25 2.56
N ALA A 50 -36.82 -14.30 2.22
CA ALA A 50 -36.56 -12.86 2.34
C ALA A 50 -36.94 -12.32 3.73
N CYS A 51 -38.16 -12.60 4.20
CA CYS A 51 -38.70 -12.04 5.45
C CYS A 51 -38.98 -13.08 6.56
N GLY A 52 -38.86 -14.37 6.28
CA GLY A 52 -39.13 -15.44 7.26
C GLY A 52 -40.60 -15.73 7.53
N SER A 53 -41.53 -15.06 6.84
CA SER A 53 -42.97 -15.34 6.98
C SER A 53 -43.28 -16.80 6.63
N GLU A 54 -44.15 -17.43 7.42
CA GLU A 54 -44.63 -18.78 7.15
C GLU A 54 -45.67 -18.78 6.02
N LEU A 55 -45.56 -19.76 5.14
CA LEU A 55 -46.35 -19.92 3.92
C LEU A 55 -47.00 -21.30 4.01
N ARG A 56 -48.23 -21.33 4.56
CA ARG A 56 -48.93 -22.56 4.95
C ARG A 56 -49.98 -22.97 3.92
N ASP A 57 -50.54 -22.01 3.20
CA ASP A 57 -51.57 -22.26 2.19
C ASP A 57 -50.95 -22.66 0.84
N LYS A 58 -51.73 -23.41 0.04
CA LYS A 58 -51.33 -23.88 -1.29
C LYS A 58 -51.07 -22.74 -2.28
N PHE A 59 -51.68 -21.58 -2.06
CA PHE A 59 -51.54 -20.37 -2.88
C PHE A 59 -50.67 -19.29 -2.25
N ASP A 60 -50.05 -19.56 -1.08
CA ASP A 60 -49.09 -18.62 -0.48
C ASP A 60 -47.84 -18.44 -1.33
N VAL A 61 -47.59 -19.40 -2.23
CA VAL A 61 -46.49 -19.38 -3.18
C VAL A 61 -46.99 -19.86 -4.53
N ILE A 62 -46.77 -19.07 -5.57
CA ILE A 62 -47.09 -19.42 -6.95
C ILE A 62 -45.90 -19.18 -7.87
N GLN A 63 -45.82 -19.96 -8.94
CA GLN A 63 -44.97 -19.62 -10.08
C GLN A 63 -45.79 -18.73 -11.01
N ALA A 64 -45.48 -17.44 -11.04
CA ALA A 64 -46.13 -16.45 -11.88
C ALA A 64 -45.42 -16.33 -13.23
N ASP A 65 -46.22 -16.24 -14.29
CA ASP A 65 -45.79 -15.75 -15.60
C ASP A 65 -45.84 -14.22 -15.59
N LEU A 66 -44.69 -13.59 -15.80
CA LEU A 66 -44.54 -12.13 -15.81
C LEU A 66 -44.87 -11.54 -17.19
N LYS A 67 -44.98 -12.38 -18.22
CA LYS A 67 -45.33 -11.99 -19.59
C LYS A 67 -46.40 -12.92 -20.15
N PRO A 68 -47.61 -12.93 -19.54
CA PRO A 68 -48.70 -13.77 -20.02
C PRO A 68 -49.12 -13.38 -21.45
N SER A 69 -49.67 -14.36 -22.19
CA SER A 69 -50.20 -14.12 -23.54
C SER A 69 -51.39 -13.14 -23.53
N GLU A 70 -51.61 -12.45 -24.65
CA GLU A 70 -52.77 -11.55 -24.80
C GLU A 70 -54.11 -12.28 -24.63
N THR A 71 -54.18 -13.54 -25.06
CA THR A 71 -55.34 -14.40 -24.83
C THR A 71 -55.59 -14.63 -23.34
N PHE A 72 -54.55 -14.94 -22.56
CA PHE A 72 -54.67 -15.14 -21.11
C PHE A 72 -55.13 -13.86 -20.40
N LYS A 73 -54.53 -12.71 -20.74
CA LYS A 73 -54.91 -11.40 -20.18
C LYS A 73 -56.40 -11.09 -20.41
N SER A 74 -56.92 -11.45 -21.58
CA SER A 74 -58.32 -11.19 -21.96
C SER A 74 -59.32 -12.08 -21.22
N ILE A 75 -58.94 -13.31 -20.88
CA ILE A 75 -59.86 -14.29 -20.27
C ILE A 75 -59.78 -14.33 -18.75
N VAL A 76 -58.63 -14.01 -18.14
CA VAL A 76 -58.39 -14.23 -16.70
C VAL A 76 -59.32 -13.40 -15.80
N LEU A 77 -59.80 -12.26 -16.28
CA LEU A 77 -60.74 -11.38 -15.58
C LEU A 77 -62.17 -11.43 -16.16
N ALA A 78 -62.40 -12.20 -17.23
CA ALA A 78 -63.70 -12.25 -17.89
C ALA A 78 -64.77 -12.87 -16.97
N GLY A 79 -65.94 -12.22 -16.91
CA GLY A 79 -67.06 -12.65 -16.06
C GLY A 79 -66.99 -12.20 -14.60
N MET A 80 -65.91 -11.49 -14.19
CA MET A 80 -65.83 -10.87 -12.86
C MET A 80 -66.58 -9.54 -12.81
N LYS A 81 -67.07 -9.16 -11.63
CA LYS A 81 -67.65 -7.83 -11.40
C LYS A 81 -66.57 -6.75 -11.47
N PRO A 82 -66.91 -5.52 -11.92
CA PRO A 82 -65.96 -4.40 -11.95
C PRO A 82 -65.24 -4.16 -10.61
N ASP A 83 -65.96 -4.25 -9.49
CA ASP A 83 -65.37 -4.05 -8.16
C ASP A 83 -64.26 -5.06 -7.85
N THR A 84 -64.46 -6.34 -8.22
CA THR A 84 -63.46 -7.40 -8.04
C THR A 84 -62.26 -7.18 -8.94
N ILE A 85 -62.48 -6.74 -10.19
CA ILE A 85 -61.40 -6.42 -11.12
C ILE A 85 -60.52 -5.30 -10.54
N MET A 86 -61.13 -4.23 -10.05
CA MET A 86 -60.41 -3.11 -9.47
C MET A 86 -59.63 -3.51 -8.20
N ASP A 87 -60.19 -4.36 -7.34
CA ASP A 87 -59.46 -4.92 -6.18
C ASP A 87 -58.22 -5.71 -6.62
N VAL A 88 -58.36 -6.61 -7.61
CA VAL A 88 -57.23 -7.38 -8.16
C VAL A 88 -56.15 -6.46 -8.73
N THR A 89 -56.55 -5.44 -9.52
CA THR A 89 -55.61 -4.46 -10.08
C THR A 89 -54.89 -3.67 -8.98
N MET A 90 -55.61 -3.22 -7.95
CA MET A 90 -55.03 -2.48 -6.83
C MET A 90 -53.99 -3.31 -6.06
N ARG A 91 -54.26 -4.60 -5.82
CA ARG A 91 -53.30 -5.50 -5.18
C ARG A 91 -52.07 -5.74 -6.04
N ALA A 92 -52.24 -5.93 -7.36
CA ALA A 92 -51.13 -6.08 -8.29
C ALA A 92 -50.24 -4.83 -8.36
N MET A 93 -50.84 -3.64 -8.41
CA MET A 93 -50.10 -2.37 -8.35
C MET A 93 -49.35 -2.22 -7.03
N SER A 94 -49.99 -2.54 -5.90
CA SER A 94 -49.35 -2.48 -4.57
C SER A 94 -48.14 -3.40 -4.47
N PHE A 95 -48.26 -4.62 -5.02
CA PHE A 95 -47.14 -5.55 -5.12
C PHE A 95 -45.98 -4.97 -5.92
N TRP A 96 -46.26 -4.41 -7.11
CA TRP A 96 -45.24 -3.82 -7.96
C TRP A 96 -44.56 -2.61 -7.29
N SER A 97 -45.35 -1.69 -6.73
CA SER A 97 -44.84 -0.53 -6.00
C SER A 97 -43.93 -0.95 -4.84
N TYR A 98 -44.32 -1.98 -4.07
CA TYR A 98 -43.47 -2.53 -3.02
C TYR A 98 -42.13 -3.05 -3.57
N GLN A 99 -42.13 -3.80 -4.68
CA GLN A 99 -40.88 -4.27 -5.29
C GLN A 99 -39.96 -3.11 -5.68
N ILE A 100 -40.52 -2.08 -6.31
CA ILE A 100 -39.78 -0.89 -6.74
C ILE A 100 -39.23 -0.10 -5.55
N GLU A 101 -40.03 0.09 -4.51
CA GLU A 101 -39.62 0.83 -3.32
C GLU A 101 -38.49 0.10 -2.58
N GLN A 102 -38.63 -1.22 -2.38
CA GLN A 102 -37.58 -2.04 -1.78
C GLN A 102 -36.28 -2.00 -2.60
N GLU A 103 -36.39 -2.01 -3.93
CA GLU A 103 -35.26 -1.87 -4.83
C GLU A 103 -34.58 -0.50 -4.66
N THR A 104 -35.38 0.56 -4.62
CA THR A 104 -34.90 1.94 -4.48
C THR A 104 -34.15 2.13 -3.17
N LEU A 105 -34.74 1.71 -2.05
CA LEU A 105 -34.11 1.78 -0.73
C LEU A 105 -32.79 1.01 -0.67
N TYR A 106 -32.72 -0.16 -1.32
CA TYR A 106 -31.49 -0.92 -1.41
C TYR A 106 -30.40 -0.18 -2.20
N GLN A 107 -30.74 0.35 -3.37
CA GLN A 107 -29.79 1.09 -4.22
C GLN A 107 -29.31 2.38 -3.54
N GLU A 108 -30.20 3.10 -2.87
CA GLU A 108 -29.85 4.27 -2.06
C GLU A 108 -28.88 3.89 -0.93
N SER A 109 -29.12 2.77 -0.25
CA SER A 109 -28.23 2.32 0.81
C SER A 109 -26.86 1.91 0.30
N LEU A 110 -26.79 1.24 -0.85
CA LEU A 110 -25.52 0.93 -1.50
C LEU A 110 -24.79 2.20 -1.92
N ALA A 111 -25.48 3.15 -2.54
CA ALA A 111 -24.91 4.42 -2.97
C ALA A 111 -24.34 5.19 -1.78
N ARG A 112 -25.07 5.24 -0.65
CA ARG A 112 -24.62 5.87 0.59
C ARG A 112 -23.35 5.22 1.13
N HIS A 113 -23.32 3.90 1.27
CA HIS A 113 -22.15 3.16 1.75
C HIS A 113 -20.93 3.35 0.82
N CYS A 114 -21.14 3.34 -0.50
CA CYS A 114 -20.08 3.61 -1.47
C CYS A 114 -19.53 5.04 -1.33
N LYS A 115 -20.42 6.03 -1.12
CA LYS A 115 -20.04 7.43 -0.90
C LYS A 115 -19.24 7.62 0.38
N GLU A 116 -19.67 7.02 1.49
CA GLU A 116 -18.95 7.04 2.77
C GLU A 116 -17.54 6.43 2.62
N LYS A 117 -17.44 5.30 1.92
CA LYS A 117 -16.15 4.65 1.66
C LYS A 117 -15.24 5.51 0.78
N LEU A 118 -15.80 6.17 -0.24
CA LEU A 118 -15.05 7.09 -1.10
C LEU A 118 -14.51 8.26 -0.28
N GLN A 119 -15.35 8.89 0.54
CA GLN A 119 -14.95 9.99 1.41
C GLN A 119 -13.82 9.60 2.36
N CYS A 120 -13.93 8.42 3.01
CA CYS A 120 -12.87 7.91 3.88
C CYS A 120 -11.54 7.70 3.13
N LEU A 121 -11.58 7.17 1.91
CA LEU A 121 -10.38 7.00 1.08
C LEU A 121 -9.78 8.34 0.65
N GLU A 122 -10.61 9.33 0.33
CA GLU A 122 -10.17 10.69 0.01
C GLU A 122 -9.47 11.33 1.21
N GLU A 123 -10.04 11.23 2.41
CA GLU A 123 -9.43 11.73 3.66
C GLU A 123 -8.06 11.08 3.90
N VAL A 124 -7.96 9.74 3.83
CA VAL A 124 -6.69 9.03 3.98
C VAL A 124 -5.66 9.45 2.92
N ASN A 125 -6.09 9.65 1.67
CA ASN A 125 -5.21 10.09 0.60
C ASN A 125 -4.69 11.52 0.83
N THR A 126 -5.55 12.44 1.26
CA THR A 126 -5.14 13.82 1.60
C THR A 126 -4.12 13.85 2.73
N LEU A 127 -4.31 13.04 3.78
CA LEU A 127 -3.35 12.91 4.87
C LEU A 127 -2.00 12.34 4.39
N ASN A 128 -2.02 11.32 3.53
CA ASN A 128 -0.80 10.76 2.95
C ASN A 128 -0.05 11.78 2.09
N LEU A 129 -0.76 12.58 1.28
CA LEU A 129 -0.15 13.66 0.50
C LEU A 129 0.49 14.72 1.39
N GLN A 130 -0.19 15.14 2.47
CA GLN A 130 0.37 16.09 3.42
C GLN A 130 1.63 15.54 4.10
N LYS A 131 1.61 14.28 4.54
CA LYS A 131 2.76 13.61 5.14
C LYS A 131 3.94 13.53 4.16
N LEU A 132 3.70 13.09 2.93
CA LEU A 132 4.74 12.96 1.92
C LEU A 132 5.34 14.32 1.55
N ASN A 133 4.52 15.37 1.45
CA ASN A 133 5.00 16.73 1.23
C ASN A 133 5.87 17.22 2.41
N ALA A 134 5.49 16.95 3.66
CA ALA A 134 6.30 17.32 4.82
C ALA A 134 7.67 16.58 4.85
N GLU A 135 7.69 15.30 4.48
CA GLU A 135 8.92 14.51 4.32
C GLU A 135 9.79 15.05 3.18
N LEU A 136 9.19 15.36 2.03
CA LEU A 136 9.86 15.97 0.88
C LEU A 136 10.53 17.29 1.24
N GLU A 137 9.81 18.20 1.91
CA GLU A 137 10.37 19.48 2.35
C GLU A 137 11.50 19.30 3.38
N THR A 138 11.39 18.28 4.24
CA THR A 138 12.47 17.95 5.19
C THR A 138 13.71 17.41 4.46
N CYS A 139 13.55 16.55 3.47
CA CYS A 139 14.65 16.07 2.64
C CYS A 139 15.29 17.20 1.82
N LYS A 140 14.50 18.09 1.23
CA LYS A 140 15.01 19.30 0.55
C LYS A 140 15.86 20.15 1.46
N ARG A 141 15.39 20.43 2.69
CA ARG A 141 16.17 21.19 3.70
C ARG A 141 17.50 20.50 4.02
N LYS A 142 17.51 19.17 4.19
CA LYS A 142 18.74 18.40 4.44
C LYS A 142 19.72 18.48 3.27
N ILE A 143 19.23 18.38 2.03
CA ILE A 143 20.05 18.50 0.82
C ILE A 143 20.72 19.88 0.78
N VAL A 144 19.95 20.95 0.99
CA VAL A 144 20.49 22.32 1.02
C VAL A 144 21.54 22.46 2.12
N ALA A 145 21.27 21.97 3.34
CA ALA A 145 22.23 22.03 4.45
C ALA A 145 23.54 21.28 4.11
N LEU A 146 23.46 20.04 3.64
CA LEU A 146 24.64 19.26 3.24
C LEU A 146 25.41 19.91 2.08
N GLN A 147 24.71 20.51 1.12
CA GLN A 147 25.34 21.24 0.02
C GLN A 147 26.11 22.46 0.52
N THR A 148 25.56 23.20 1.49
CA THR A 148 26.29 24.33 2.11
C THR A 148 27.52 23.87 2.89
N GLU A 149 27.42 22.75 3.64
CA GLU A 149 28.55 22.20 4.38
C GLU A 149 29.65 21.68 3.45
N CYS A 150 29.27 20.95 2.39
CA CYS A 150 30.19 20.48 1.36
C CYS A 150 30.95 21.64 0.71
N ASN A 151 30.24 22.72 0.34
CA ASN A 151 30.86 23.93 -0.20
C ASN A 151 31.85 24.58 0.78
N LYS A 152 31.52 24.61 2.08
CA LYS A 152 32.42 25.13 3.12
C LYS A 152 33.68 24.27 3.25
N LYS A 153 33.53 22.93 3.28
CA LYS A 153 34.66 22.00 3.34
C LYS A 153 35.55 22.09 2.10
N LYS A 154 34.95 22.25 0.92
CA LYS A 154 35.68 22.48 -0.33
C LYS A 154 36.55 23.73 -0.26
N LYS A 155 35.99 24.87 0.18
CA LYS A 155 36.75 26.11 0.39
C LYS A 155 37.90 25.93 1.38
N GLN A 156 37.66 25.25 2.52
CA GLN A 156 38.70 24.95 3.50
C GLN A 156 39.83 24.08 2.92
N ALA A 157 39.50 23.10 2.07
CA ALA A 157 40.49 22.28 1.40
C ALA A 157 41.33 23.09 0.40
N GLU A 158 40.71 23.99 -0.35
CA GLU A 158 41.39 24.93 -1.26
C GLU A 158 42.36 25.84 -0.50
N GLU A 159 41.93 26.42 0.63
CA GLU A 159 42.77 27.25 1.51
C GLU A 159 43.98 26.49 2.08
N LEU A 160 43.77 25.25 2.58
CA LEU A 160 44.84 24.41 3.09
C LEU A 160 45.84 24.02 2.00
N THR A 161 45.34 23.71 0.80
CA THR A 161 46.19 23.38 -0.36
C THR A 161 47.07 24.57 -0.73
N ALA A 162 46.51 25.79 -0.80
CA ALA A 162 47.26 27.00 -1.05
C ALA A 162 48.34 27.26 0.04
N CYS A 163 48.01 27.02 1.31
CA CYS A 163 48.97 27.16 2.42
C CYS A 163 50.13 26.16 2.31
N LEU A 164 49.82 24.89 1.96
CA LEU A 164 50.82 23.85 1.73
C LEU A 164 51.75 24.21 0.57
N GLU A 165 51.22 24.73 -0.54
CA GLU A 165 52.03 25.17 -1.67
C GLU A 165 53.01 26.29 -1.27
N ILE A 166 52.56 27.28 -0.48
CA ILE A 166 53.43 28.34 0.04
C ILE A 166 54.53 27.76 0.93
N ASN A 167 54.19 26.84 1.84
CA ASN A 167 55.16 26.21 2.73
C ASN A 167 56.15 25.33 1.97
N ASN A 168 55.71 24.58 0.95
CA ASN A 168 56.60 23.82 0.06
C ASN A 168 57.59 24.74 -0.66
N ARG A 169 57.15 25.89 -1.18
CA ARG A 169 58.05 26.89 -1.79
C ARG A 169 59.07 27.42 -0.79
N LYS A 170 58.68 27.65 0.47
CA LYS A 170 59.61 28.06 1.55
C LYS A 170 60.64 26.97 1.84
N ILE A 171 60.20 25.72 1.96
CA ILE A 171 61.09 24.56 2.19
C ILE A 171 62.09 24.44 1.04
N GLN A 172 61.66 24.50 -0.22
CA GLN A 172 62.55 24.48 -1.37
C GLN A 172 63.58 25.62 -1.35
N LYS A 173 63.15 26.84 -0.97
CA LYS A 173 64.06 27.98 -0.83
C LYS A 173 65.11 27.75 0.26
N LEU A 174 64.69 27.25 1.42
CA LEU A 174 65.60 26.95 2.54
C LEU A 174 66.56 25.81 2.19
N GLN A 175 66.07 24.75 1.51
CA GLN A 175 66.91 23.65 1.01
C GLN A 175 67.98 24.17 0.06
N PHE A 176 67.61 25.01 -0.91
CA PHE A 176 68.56 25.63 -1.83
C PHE A 176 69.64 26.43 -1.09
N GLN A 177 69.25 27.23 -0.09
CA GLN A 177 70.19 28.00 0.73
C GLN A 177 71.13 27.11 1.54
N LEU A 178 70.61 26.04 2.14
CA LEU A 178 71.39 25.08 2.92
C LEU A 178 72.40 24.36 2.03
N ASP A 179 71.99 23.90 0.85
CA ASP A 179 72.89 23.27 -0.12
C ASP A 179 73.97 24.25 -0.64
N ALA A 180 73.61 25.52 -0.84
CA ALA A 180 74.57 26.55 -1.21
C ALA A 180 75.61 26.80 -0.10
N LEU A 181 75.21 26.79 1.17
CA LEU A 181 76.14 26.89 2.30
C LEU A 181 77.05 25.67 2.39
N LYS A 182 76.50 24.44 2.28
CA LYS A 182 77.31 23.20 2.24
C LYS A 182 78.37 23.23 1.12
N ARG A 183 78.03 23.73 -0.07
CA ARG A 183 79.01 23.87 -1.17
C ARG A 183 80.09 24.89 -0.85
N LYS A 184 79.78 25.97 -0.12
CA LYS A 184 80.77 26.95 0.35
C LYS A 184 81.68 26.34 1.43
N ASP A 185 81.13 25.59 2.37
CA ASP A 185 81.94 24.88 3.39
C ASP A 185 82.87 23.83 2.76
N ILE A 186 82.42 23.11 1.73
CA ILE A 186 83.30 22.19 0.97
C ILE A 186 84.38 22.97 0.19
N HIS A 187 84.07 24.18 -0.30
CA HIS A 187 85.07 25.04 -0.96
C HIS A 187 86.09 25.62 0.05
N VAL A 188 85.70 25.86 1.30
CA VAL A 188 86.59 26.28 2.39
C VAL A 188 87.41 25.09 2.94
N ALA A 189 86.84 23.89 3.00
CA ALA A 189 87.55 22.67 3.38
C ALA A 189 88.64 22.26 2.38
N ASN A 190 88.57 22.71 1.12
CA ASN A 190 89.67 22.56 0.15
C ASN A 190 90.84 23.55 0.37
N TYR A 191 90.76 24.45 1.35
CA TYR A 191 91.84 25.37 1.71
C TYR A 191 92.40 25.17 3.13
N GLU A 192 91.81 24.31 3.95
CA GLU A 192 92.36 23.93 5.25
C GLU A 192 92.41 22.41 5.39
N MET A 193 93.46 21.83 4.82
CA MET A 193 93.95 20.54 5.28
C MET A 193 94.69 20.79 6.60
N THR A 194 94.03 20.59 7.74
CA THR A 194 94.67 20.11 8.98
C THR A 194 93.65 19.79 10.08
N THR A 195 93.64 18.51 10.47
CA THR A 195 93.45 18.00 11.85
C THR A 195 92.38 18.67 12.72
N ASN A 196 91.24 18.00 12.91
CA ASN A 196 90.88 17.47 14.22
C ASN A 196 89.64 16.57 14.17
N ASN A 197 89.71 15.52 14.98
CA ASN A 197 88.74 14.47 15.14
C ASN A 197 87.63 14.98 16.07
N GLU A 198 86.55 15.53 15.52
CA GLU A 198 85.31 15.78 16.25
C GLU A 198 84.19 14.94 15.65
N LYS A 199 83.59 14.09 16.48
CA LYS A 199 82.46 13.24 16.11
C LYS A 199 81.32 14.10 15.57
N LEU A 200 81.10 14.03 14.27
CA LEU A 200 79.89 14.53 13.62
C LEU A 200 78.70 13.71 14.14
N MET A 201 77.76 14.33 14.85
CA MET A 201 76.48 13.71 15.16
C MET A 201 75.72 13.43 13.86
N GLU A 202 75.28 12.19 13.69
CA GLU A 202 74.51 11.76 12.54
C GLU A 202 73.08 12.32 12.65
N ILE A 203 72.52 12.84 11.55
CA ILE A 203 71.17 13.44 11.50
C ILE A 203 70.06 12.45 11.95
N SER A 204 70.38 11.16 11.96
CA SER A 204 69.60 10.06 12.52
C SER A 204 69.10 10.31 13.95
N ASP A 205 69.82 11.09 14.75
CA ASP A 205 69.54 11.29 16.18
C ASP A 205 68.63 12.50 16.49
N LEU A 206 68.31 13.35 15.49
CA LEU A 206 67.42 14.51 15.66
C LEU A 206 65.96 14.23 15.26
N VAL A 207 65.66 13.05 14.73
CA VAL A 207 64.28 12.63 14.46
C VAL A 207 63.71 11.96 15.71
N GLY A 208 63.27 12.79 16.65
CA GLY A 208 62.42 12.34 17.76
C GLY A 208 61.20 11.57 17.23
N LYS A 209 61.17 10.27 17.54
CA LYS A 209 60.01 9.35 17.57
C LYS A 209 58.80 9.78 16.73
N ARG A 210 58.83 9.51 15.42
CA ARG A 210 57.57 9.15 14.74
C ARG A 210 57.20 7.75 15.21
N THR A 211 56.11 7.65 15.96
CA THR A 211 55.41 6.38 16.12
C THR A 211 55.16 5.82 14.72
N LYS A 212 55.60 4.59 14.45
CA LYS A 212 55.23 3.86 13.24
C LYS A 212 53.70 3.83 13.19
N SER A 213 53.08 4.61 12.33
CA SER A 213 51.74 4.24 11.86
C SER A 213 51.93 2.93 11.11
N GLU A 214 51.23 1.89 11.56
CA GLU A 214 51.12 0.65 10.82
C GLU A 214 50.70 1.00 9.38
N ALA A 215 51.45 0.49 8.41
CA ALA A 215 51.07 0.60 7.02
C ALA A 215 49.67 0.00 6.89
N PHE A 216 48.71 0.81 6.41
CA PHE A 216 47.38 0.33 6.07
C PHE A 216 47.51 -0.55 4.81
N VAL A 217 47.81 -1.83 5.03
CA VAL A 217 47.82 -2.83 3.96
C VAL A 217 46.38 -3.18 3.65
N PHE A 218 45.90 -2.81 2.46
CA PHE A 218 44.69 -3.39 1.91
C PHE A 218 44.96 -4.89 1.66
N ARG A 219 44.48 -5.75 2.56
CA ARG A 219 44.26 -7.16 2.23
C ARG A 219 42.89 -7.29 1.56
N PRO A 220 42.78 -7.93 0.40
CA PRO A 220 41.48 -8.35 -0.11
C PRO A 220 40.84 -9.31 0.90
N ILE A 221 39.58 -9.09 1.23
CA ILE A 221 38.79 -10.04 1.99
C ILE A 221 38.46 -11.20 1.06
N ASN A 222 39.01 -12.38 1.34
CA ASN A 222 38.47 -13.62 0.81
C ASN A 222 37.17 -13.95 1.55
N GLU A 223 36.15 -14.33 0.79
CA GLU A 223 34.84 -14.76 1.28
C GLU A 223 34.90 -16.11 2.01
N ALA A 224 35.38 -16.12 3.25
CA ALA A 224 35.13 -17.21 4.19
C ALA A 224 35.51 -16.74 5.60
N ASP A 225 34.58 -16.05 6.27
CA ASP A 225 34.36 -16.12 7.72
C ASP A 225 33.40 -14.99 8.16
N LYS A 226 32.10 -15.30 8.11
CA LYS A 226 31.07 -14.52 8.81
C LYS A 226 30.65 -15.29 10.04
N SER A 227 31.18 -14.92 11.20
CA SER A 227 30.41 -15.04 12.44
C SER A 227 30.74 -13.88 13.38
N GLN A 228 29.66 -13.24 13.84
CA GLN A 228 29.57 -12.25 14.92
C GLN A 228 29.98 -10.81 14.58
N SER A 229 29.02 -10.04 14.07
CA SER A 229 28.90 -8.64 14.47
C SER A 229 27.44 -8.23 14.65
N ILE A 230 27.27 -7.40 15.68
CA ILE A 230 26.03 -6.99 16.33
C ILE A 230 25.29 -5.96 15.45
N SER A 231 23.98 -6.08 15.48
CA SER A 231 22.94 -5.39 14.72
C SER A 231 22.88 -3.86 14.89
N SER A 232 22.53 -3.18 13.80
CA SER A 232 21.67 -1.97 13.80
C SER A 232 20.75 -2.01 12.56
N PRO A 233 19.52 -1.47 12.66
CA PRO A 233 18.35 -2.06 11.99
C PRO A 233 18.21 -1.61 10.52
N SER A 234 18.01 -2.59 9.65
CA SER A 234 17.54 -2.35 8.27
C SER A 234 16.05 -2.03 8.28
N THR A 235 15.70 -0.84 7.79
CA THR A 235 14.35 -0.54 7.31
C THR A 235 14.04 -1.45 6.12
N SER A 236 13.02 -2.29 6.27
CA SER A 236 12.47 -3.10 5.19
C SER A 236 11.85 -2.19 4.12
N MET A 237 12.46 -2.21 2.94
CA MET A 237 11.80 -1.82 1.69
C MET A 237 10.69 -2.86 1.42
N PHE A 238 9.46 -2.39 1.25
CA PHE A 238 8.33 -3.19 0.79
C PHE A 238 8.44 -3.37 -0.73
N ASP A 239 8.81 -4.57 -1.17
CA ASP A 239 8.74 -5.00 -2.57
C ASP A 239 7.29 -5.34 -2.96
N PHE A 240 6.70 -4.53 -3.84
CA PHE A 240 5.38 -4.75 -4.44
C PHE A 240 5.49 -5.44 -5.81
N ARG A 241 6.13 -6.61 -5.89
CA ARG A 241 6.01 -7.46 -7.08
C ARG A 241 5.83 -8.94 -6.71
N ASN A 242 4.78 -9.49 -7.31
CA ASN A 242 4.38 -10.91 -7.37
C ASN A 242 3.63 -11.51 -6.17
N ARG A 243 2.30 -11.40 -6.21
CA ARG A 243 1.40 -12.50 -5.82
C ARG A 243 0.22 -12.62 -6.79
N ASN A 244 0.46 -13.29 -7.92
CA ASN A 244 -0.57 -14.08 -8.58
C ASN A 244 -0.47 -15.52 -8.04
N LYS A 245 -1.19 -15.80 -6.96
CA LYS A 245 -1.62 -17.16 -6.58
C LYS A 245 -2.98 -17.07 -5.90
N GLN A 246 -3.95 -17.76 -6.49
CA GLN A 246 -5.32 -17.93 -5.97
C GLN A 246 -5.30 -18.42 -4.52
N PRO A 247 -6.22 -17.96 -3.65
CA PRO A 247 -6.38 -18.55 -2.33
C PRO A 247 -7.27 -19.80 -2.41
N ASP A 248 -6.72 -20.91 -1.94
CA ASP A 248 -7.43 -22.15 -1.68
C ASP A 248 -8.54 -21.95 -0.63
N LYS A 249 -9.67 -22.61 -0.89
CA LYS A 249 -10.83 -22.71 -0.01
C LYS A 249 -10.45 -23.53 1.24
N ASN A 250 -11.08 -23.21 2.37
CA ASN A 250 -11.01 -23.89 3.68
C ASN A 250 -9.87 -23.49 4.64
N LYS A 251 -9.99 -22.31 5.26
CA LYS A 251 -9.66 -22.12 6.69
C LYS A 251 -10.68 -21.19 7.35
N SER A 252 -11.61 -21.79 8.11
CA SER A 252 -12.54 -21.07 8.97
C SER A 252 -11.83 -20.59 10.24
N PHE A 253 -11.62 -19.28 10.38
CA PHE A 253 -11.27 -18.69 11.67
C PHE A 253 -12.55 -18.53 12.50
N LYS A 254 -12.68 -19.31 13.59
CA LYS A 254 -13.74 -19.13 14.60
C LYS A 254 -13.12 -18.45 15.81
N PHE A 255 -13.61 -17.26 16.15
CA PHE A 255 -13.35 -16.63 17.45
C PHE A 255 -14.36 -17.16 18.47
N ARG A 256 -13.88 -17.62 19.63
CA ARG A 256 -14.72 -17.83 20.82
C ARG A 256 -14.58 -16.61 21.74
N PRO A 257 -15.68 -16.08 22.30
CA PRO A 257 -15.61 -15.02 23.29
C PRO A 257 -15.15 -15.57 24.65
N VAL A 258 -14.27 -14.82 25.31
CA VAL A 258 -13.87 -15.02 26.71
C VAL A 258 -15.01 -14.47 27.57
N ARG A 259 -15.53 -15.28 28.50
CA ARG A 259 -16.52 -14.84 29.49
C ARG A 259 -15.82 -14.02 30.57
N SER A 260 -16.41 -12.88 30.91
CA SER A 260 -16.19 -12.16 32.17
C SER A 260 -16.80 -12.93 33.34
#